data_AF-A0A3Q9F126-F1
#
_entry.id   AF-A0A3Q9F126-F1
#
_cell.length_a   1.000
_cell.length_b   1.000
_cell.length_c   1.000
_cell.angle_alpha   90.00
_cell.angle_beta   90.00
_cell.angle_gamma   90.00
#
_symmetry.space_group_name_H-M   'P 1'
#
loop_
_entity.id
_entity.type
_entity.pdbx_description
1 polymer ?
#
loop_
_entity_poly.entity_id
_entity_poly.type
_entity_poly.pdbx_seq_one_letter_code
_entity_poly.pdbx_strand_id
1 'polypeptide(L)'
;MFQLEPHLPKNTGRGGRWKEHRKIINGILFRIRTGIPWRDLPRRFGSWQTCYDRHRRWSTDGTWERIVRAVQADADADGRIDWSMVSVDSTMIPVLDRLRVPRLDGGRPRTRPDHLSGDKAYSSRRNRRYLRRRQIKHTIPERRDQRAHRLRRGSSGGRPTGFDAARYVRRNEVERLINRLKANRAVATRFDKRAYVFYGTVTVAALRLWLCA
;
A
#
# COMPACT_ATOMS: atom_id res chain seq x y z
N MET A 1 -9.02 -6.06 17.28
CA MET A 1 -9.14 -7.05 16.17
C MET A 1 -10.59 -7.41 15.80
N PHE A 2 -11.59 -6.90 16.53
CA PHE A 2 -13.03 -7.09 16.23
C PHE A 2 -13.52 -6.44 14.92
N GLN A 3 -12.75 -5.52 14.33
CA GLN A 3 -13.18 -4.75 13.16
C GLN A 3 -13.07 -5.47 11.80
N LEU A 4 -12.45 -6.65 11.72
CA LEU A 4 -12.35 -7.38 10.45
C LEU A 4 -13.55 -8.27 10.14
N GLU A 5 -14.22 -8.76 11.18
CA GLU A 5 -15.33 -9.72 11.07
C GLU A 5 -16.42 -9.32 10.06
N PRO A 6 -16.87 -8.04 9.96
CA PRO A 6 -17.90 -7.67 8.98
C PRO A 6 -17.45 -7.78 7.51
N HIS A 7 -16.14 -7.74 7.24
CA HIS A 7 -15.59 -7.75 5.88
C HIS A 7 -15.16 -9.14 5.39
N LEU A 8 -15.28 -10.17 6.23
CA LEU A 8 -14.85 -11.51 5.87
C LEU A 8 -15.86 -12.17 4.91
N PRO A 9 -15.40 -12.96 3.92
CA PRO A 9 -16.28 -13.70 3.04
C PRO A 9 -17.24 -14.57 3.86
N LYS A 10 -18.55 -14.46 3.57
CA LYS A 10 -19.57 -15.28 4.23
C LYS A 10 -19.39 -16.75 3.84
N ASN A 11 -19.71 -17.65 4.78
CA ASN A 11 -19.74 -19.09 4.54
C ASN A 11 -20.94 -19.45 3.64
N THR A 12 -20.83 -19.20 2.33
CA THR A 12 -21.90 -19.49 1.38
C THR A 12 -21.33 -20.18 0.14
N GLY A 13 -21.22 -21.53 0.14
CA GLY A 13 -20.96 -22.30 -1.09
C GLY A 13 -20.27 -23.67 -0.93
N ARG A 14 -20.58 -24.59 -1.88
CA ARG A 14 -20.12 -25.99 -1.97
C ARG A 14 -18.60 -26.14 -1.78
N GLY A 15 -18.21 -27.02 -0.87
CA GLY A 15 -16.81 -27.28 -0.50
C GLY A 15 -16.54 -27.36 1.02
N GLY A 16 -17.57 -27.23 1.84
CA GLY A 16 -17.50 -27.42 3.29
C GLY A 16 -17.42 -26.11 4.08
N ARG A 17 -17.91 -26.16 5.32
CA ARG A 17 -17.91 -25.05 6.28
C ARG A 17 -16.47 -24.64 6.56
N TRP A 18 -16.11 -23.39 6.27
CA TRP A 18 -14.78 -22.90 6.60
C TRP A 18 -14.56 -22.96 8.11
N LYS A 19 -13.42 -23.51 8.55
CA LYS A 19 -12.98 -23.41 9.95
C LYS A 19 -12.97 -21.94 10.37
N GLU A 20 -13.24 -21.72 11.66
CA GLU A 20 -13.37 -20.40 12.31
C GLU A 20 -12.36 -19.38 11.75
N HIS A 21 -12.87 -18.38 11.03
CA HIS A 21 -12.03 -17.42 10.31
C HIS A 21 -11.07 -16.69 11.24
N ARG A 22 -11.56 -16.25 12.40
CA ARG A 22 -10.79 -15.53 13.42
C ARG A 22 -9.54 -16.30 13.83
N LYS A 23 -9.69 -17.59 14.18
CA LYS A 23 -8.58 -18.45 14.60
C LYS A 23 -7.50 -18.56 13.52
N ILE A 24 -7.91 -18.81 12.28
CA ILE A 24 -6.99 -18.97 11.15
C ILE A 24 -6.30 -17.65 10.78
N ILE A 25 -7.06 -16.55 10.73
CA ILE A 25 -6.53 -15.22 10.42
C ILE A 25 -5.55 -14.76 11.50
N ASN A 26 -5.84 -15.04 12.78
CA ASN A 26 -4.90 -14.79 13.88
C ASN A 26 -3.59 -15.56 13.70
N GLY A 27 -3.65 -16.81 13.23
CA GLY A 27 -2.47 -17.60 12.88
C GLY A 27 -1.65 -16.98 11.75
N ILE A 28 -2.31 -16.53 10.69
CA ILE A 28 -1.66 -15.85 9.55
C ILE A 28 -0.97 -14.57 10.01
N LEU A 29 -1.67 -13.73 10.77
CA LEU A 29 -1.11 -12.47 11.30
C LEU A 29 0.03 -12.70 12.27
N PHE A 30 -0.07 -13.75 13.10
CA PHE A 30 1.02 -14.15 13.98
C PHE A 30 2.26 -14.53 13.17
N ARG A 31 2.12 -15.39 12.16
CA ARG A 31 3.23 -15.76 11.25
C ARG A 31 3.82 -14.54 10.57
N ILE A 32 2.99 -13.63 10.06
CA ILE A 32 3.47 -12.44 9.34
C ILE A 32 4.30 -11.54 10.26
N ARG A 33 3.82 -11.34 11.50
CA ARG A 33 4.52 -10.54 12.51
C ARG A 33 5.86 -11.17 12.90
N THR A 34 5.88 -12.46 13.23
CA THR A 34 7.05 -13.14 13.80
C THR A 34 8.02 -13.66 12.74
N GLY A 35 7.56 -13.90 11.51
CA GLY A 35 8.38 -14.45 10.42
C GLY A 35 8.73 -15.92 10.60
N ILE A 36 8.10 -16.64 11.53
CA ILE A 36 8.37 -18.07 11.77
C ILE A 36 8.00 -18.93 10.54
N PRO A 37 8.66 -20.09 10.36
CA PRO A 37 8.21 -21.09 9.40
C PRO A 37 6.76 -21.48 9.66
N TRP A 38 6.00 -21.76 8.60
CA TRP A 38 4.60 -22.18 8.74
C TRP A 38 4.45 -23.41 9.63
N ARG A 39 5.38 -24.38 9.53
CA ARG A 39 5.37 -25.61 10.32
C ARG A 39 5.47 -25.39 11.83
N ASP A 40 6.04 -24.26 12.25
CA ASP A 40 6.27 -23.93 13.65
C ASP A 40 5.13 -23.08 14.23
N LEU A 41 4.04 -22.91 13.47
CA LEU A 41 2.90 -22.12 13.91
C LEU A 41 2.28 -22.74 15.18
N PRO A 42 2.05 -21.94 16.25
CA PRO A 42 1.44 -22.46 17.47
C PRO A 42 0.11 -23.15 17.24
N ARG A 43 -0.05 -24.37 17.78
CA ARG A 43 -1.25 -25.21 17.61
C ARG A 43 -2.56 -24.53 18.03
N ARG A 44 -2.51 -23.50 18.89
CA ARG A 44 -3.67 -22.67 19.25
C ARG A 44 -4.37 -22.01 18.06
N PHE A 45 -3.68 -21.84 16.93
CA PHE A 45 -4.26 -21.30 15.70
C PHE A 45 -4.84 -22.37 14.76
N GLY A 46 -4.79 -23.65 15.16
CA GLY A 46 -5.18 -24.80 14.35
C GLY A 46 -4.03 -25.33 13.50
N SER A 47 -4.36 -26.15 12.50
CA SER A 47 -3.36 -26.73 11.60
C SER A 47 -2.66 -25.63 10.78
N TRP A 48 -1.32 -25.69 10.77
CA TRP A 48 -0.52 -24.79 9.95
C TRP A 48 -0.85 -24.91 8.46
N GLN A 49 -1.21 -26.12 7.98
CA GLN A 49 -1.62 -26.35 6.59
C GLN A 49 -2.88 -25.55 6.28
N THR A 50 -3.87 -25.56 7.18
CA THR A 50 -5.09 -24.76 7.01
C THR A 50 -4.77 -23.26 6.95
N CYS A 51 -3.87 -22.75 7.79
CA CYS A 51 -3.47 -21.35 7.76
C CYS A 51 -2.73 -21.00 6.46
N TYR A 52 -1.80 -21.85 6.05
CA TYR A 52 -1.03 -21.69 4.82
C TYR A 52 -1.94 -21.74 3.58
N ASP A 53 -2.80 -22.75 3.45
CA ASP A 53 -3.69 -22.92 2.31
C ASP A 53 -4.71 -21.80 2.23
N ARG A 54 -5.21 -21.33 3.38
CA ARG A 54 -6.08 -20.16 3.43
C ARG A 54 -5.36 -18.93 2.91
N HIS A 55 -4.18 -18.62 3.45
CA HIS A 55 -3.41 -17.46 3.03
C HIS A 55 -3.08 -17.54 1.55
N ARG A 56 -2.55 -18.67 1.08
CA ARG A 56 -2.23 -18.91 -0.33
C ARG A 56 -3.45 -18.73 -1.23
N ARG A 57 -4.60 -19.32 -0.89
CA ARG A 57 -5.84 -19.22 -1.68
C ARG A 57 -6.32 -17.78 -1.75
N TRP A 58 -6.39 -17.09 -0.62
CA TRP A 58 -6.83 -15.70 -0.55
C TRP A 58 -5.88 -14.72 -1.23
N SER A 59 -4.57 -15.01 -1.23
CA SER A 59 -3.57 -14.27 -2.00
C SER A 59 -3.64 -14.57 -3.50
N THR A 60 -4.27 -15.67 -3.90
CA THR A 60 -4.42 -16.05 -5.32
C THR A 60 -5.70 -15.49 -5.92
N ASP A 61 -6.81 -15.59 -5.19
CA ASP A 61 -8.16 -15.23 -5.66
C ASP A 61 -8.55 -13.76 -5.38
N GLY A 62 -7.62 -12.96 -4.86
CA GLY A 62 -7.81 -11.55 -4.59
C GLY A 62 -8.64 -11.23 -3.33
N THR A 63 -8.86 -12.21 -2.43
CA THR A 63 -9.68 -11.99 -1.23
C THR A 63 -9.10 -10.93 -0.30
N TRP A 64 -7.77 -10.90 -0.11
CA TRP A 64 -7.15 -9.90 0.76
C TRP A 64 -7.39 -8.47 0.25
N GLU A 65 -7.33 -8.30 -1.06
CA GLU A 65 -7.53 -7.05 -1.76
C GLU A 65 -8.99 -6.60 -1.66
N ARG A 66 -9.95 -7.53 -1.75
CA ARG A 66 -11.37 -7.25 -1.49
C ARG A 66 -11.59 -6.77 -0.05
N ILE A 67 -10.98 -7.44 0.93
CA ILE A 67 -11.10 -7.05 2.35
C ILE A 67 -10.50 -5.66 2.57
N VAL A 68 -9.30 -5.39 2.04
CA VAL A 68 -8.68 -4.06 2.15
C VAL A 68 -9.56 -2.98 1.53
N ARG A 69 -10.14 -3.23 0.35
CA ARG A 69 -11.05 -2.27 -0.29
C ARG A 69 -12.30 -2.01 0.55
N ALA A 70 -12.86 -3.03 1.17
CA ALA A 70 -14.03 -2.86 2.05
C ALA A 70 -13.67 -2.03 3.30
N VAL A 71 -12.55 -2.35 3.96
CA VAL A 71 -12.06 -1.57 5.11
C VAL A 71 -11.74 -0.12 4.73
N GLN A 72 -11.16 0.10 3.54
CA GLN A 72 -10.90 1.44 3.02
C GLN A 72 -12.18 2.21 2.70
N ALA A 73 -13.22 1.54 2.19
CA ALA A 73 -14.50 2.17 1.90
C ALA A 73 -15.20 2.64 3.19
N ASP A 74 -15.18 1.82 4.24
CA ASP A 74 -15.73 2.20 5.55
C ASP A 74 -14.95 3.37 6.17
N ALA A 75 -13.62 3.33 6.09
CA ALA A 75 -12.79 4.43 6.58
C ALA A 75 -12.96 5.73 5.77
N ASP A 76 -13.24 5.63 4.46
CA ASP A 76 -13.56 6.75 3.59
C ASP A 76 -14.92 7.36 3.96
N ALA A 77 -15.94 6.52 4.18
CA ALA A 77 -17.26 6.94 4.64
C ALA A 77 -17.20 7.63 6.01
N ASP A 78 -16.31 7.18 6.90
CA ASP A 78 -16.05 7.79 8.21
C ASP A 78 -15.16 9.06 8.11
N GLY A 79 -14.74 9.48 6.91
CA GLY A 79 -13.88 10.66 6.71
C GLY A 79 -12.45 10.50 7.26
N ARG A 80 -12.02 9.26 7.54
CA ARG A 80 -10.69 8.96 8.14
C ARG A 80 -9.55 8.91 7.12
N ILE A 81 -9.86 9.00 5.82
CA ILE A 81 -8.85 8.98 4.75
C ILE A 81 -8.70 10.37 4.13
N ASP A 82 -7.54 10.98 4.33
CA ASP A 82 -7.14 12.19 3.60
C ASP A 82 -6.66 11.82 2.19
N TRP A 83 -7.49 12.10 1.18
CA TRP A 83 -7.15 11.90 -0.24
C TRP A 83 -6.46 13.10 -0.89
N SER A 84 -6.22 14.20 -0.16
CA SER A 84 -5.64 15.43 -0.72
C SER A 84 -4.20 15.25 -1.18
N MET A 85 -3.50 14.22 -0.69
CA MET A 85 -2.13 13.93 -1.07
C MET A 85 -1.90 12.43 -1.20
N VAL A 86 -1.31 12.02 -2.32
CA VAL A 86 -0.83 10.66 -2.53
C VAL A 86 0.69 10.66 -2.56
N SER A 87 1.30 9.80 -1.77
CA SER A 87 2.75 9.62 -1.75
C SER A 87 3.14 8.33 -2.45
N VAL A 88 4.18 8.39 -3.29
CA VAL A 88 4.66 7.23 -4.06
C VAL A 88 6.14 6.99 -3.80
N ASP A 89 6.48 5.74 -3.46
CA ASP A 89 7.85 5.27 -3.22
C ASP A 89 8.27 4.10 -4.11
N SER A 90 7.56 3.87 -5.21
CA SER A 90 7.89 2.86 -6.22
C SER A 90 7.86 3.44 -7.64
N THR A 91 7.84 2.58 -8.67
CA THR A 91 7.72 2.99 -10.08
C THR A 91 6.49 3.87 -10.29
N MET A 92 6.71 5.18 -10.36
CA MET A 92 5.66 6.20 -10.28
C MET A 92 4.57 6.03 -11.33
N ILE A 93 4.94 5.85 -12.60
CA ILE A 93 3.99 5.81 -13.71
C ILE A 93 3.03 4.60 -13.60
N PRO A 94 3.52 3.35 -13.48
CA PRO A 94 2.65 2.19 -13.27
C PRO A 94 1.71 2.32 -12.07
N VAL A 95 2.17 2.92 -10.98
CA VAL A 95 1.34 3.17 -9.79
C VAL A 95 0.23 4.17 -10.10
N LEU A 96 0.56 5.29 -10.73
CA LEU A 96 -0.41 6.34 -11.09
C LEU A 96 -1.44 5.86 -12.12
N ASP A 97 -1.09 4.97 -13.04
CA ASP A 97 -2.03 4.42 -14.02
C ASP A 97 -3.08 3.50 -13.36
N ARG A 98 -2.69 2.79 -12.29
CA ARG A 98 -3.58 1.90 -11.51
C ARG A 98 -4.35 2.62 -10.41
N LEU A 99 -3.92 3.82 -10.03
CA LEU A 99 -4.53 4.59 -8.96
C LEU A 99 -6.01 4.90 -9.27
N ARG A 100 -6.87 4.63 -8.29
CA ARG A 100 -8.28 5.01 -8.29
C ARG A 100 -8.54 5.72 -6.97
N VAL A 101 -8.82 7.02 -7.03
CA VAL A 101 -9.11 7.86 -5.87
C VAL A 101 -10.63 8.02 -5.78
N PRO A 102 -11.28 7.58 -4.69
CA PRO A 102 -12.72 7.75 -4.54
C PRO A 102 -13.10 9.23 -4.50
N ARG A 103 -14.40 9.49 -4.73
CA ARG A 103 -15.00 10.82 -4.60
C ARG A 103 -15.92 10.78 -3.39
N LEU A 104 -15.79 11.75 -2.50
CA LEU A 104 -16.65 11.88 -1.31
C LEU A 104 -18.12 12.02 -1.72
N ASP A 105 -18.39 12.76 -2.80
CA ASP A 105 -19.75 13.00 -3.31
C ASP A 105 -20.31 11.84 -4.18
N GLY A 106 -19.61 10.69 -4.22
CA GLY A 106 -19.96 9.56 -5.07
C GLY A 106 -19.55 9.73 -6.55
N GLY A 107 -19.87 8.69 -7.35
CA GLY A 107 -19.57 8.63 -8.78
C GLY A 107 -18.26 7.93 -9.15
N ARG A 108 -17.85 8.02 -10.42
CA ARG A 108 -16.69 7.28 -10.96
C ARG A 108 -15.39 7.73 -10.26
N PRO A 109 -14.57 6.80 -9.73
CA PRO A 109 -13.30 7.13 -9.09
C PRO A 109 -12.39 7.95 -10.02
N ARG A 110 -11.73 8.95 -9.45
CA ARG A 110 -10.73 9.76 -10.14
C ARG A 110 -9.49 8.92 -10.43
N THR A 111 -8.86 9.15 -11.57
CA THR A 111 -7.59 8.52 -11.95
C THR A 111 -6.39 9.44 -11.74
N ARG A 112 -6.62 10.63 -11.18
CA ARG A 112 -5.60 11.63 -10.85
C ARG A 112 -5.73 12.03 -9.37
N PRO A 113 -4.62 12.05 -8.60
CA PRO A 113 -4.62 12.61 -7.26
C PRO A 113 -4.55 14.15 -7.33
N ASP A 114 -5.01 14.82 -6.27
CA ASP A 114 -4.96 16.29 -6.17
C ASP A 114 -3.53 16.79 -6.07
N HIS A 115 -2.69 16.04 -5.34
CA HIS A 115 -1.27 16.29 -5.23
C HIS A 115 -0.46 15.01 -5.06
N LEU A 116 0.71 14.93 -5.70
CA LEU A 116 1.64 13.82 -5.62
C LEU A 116 2.91 14.21 -4.87
N SER A 117 3.27 13.46 -3.83
CA SER A 117 4.58 13.58 -3.17
C SER A 117 5.50 12.42 -3.60
N GLY A 118 6.77 12.73 -3.87
CA GLY A 118 7.76 11.75 -4.33
C GLY A 118 9.19 12.14 -4.00
N ASP A 119 10.07 11.15 -3.93
CA ASP A 119 11.49 11.34 -3.65
C ASP A 119 12.22 12.04 -4.81
N LYS A 120 13.38 12.64 -4.50
CA LYS A 120 14.34 13.15 -5.49
C LYS A 120 14.71 12.12 -6.55
N ALA A 121 14.62 10.82 -6.24
CA ALA A 121 14.82 9.75 -7.20
C ALA A 121 13.88 9.84 -8.42
N TYR A 122 12.69 10.42 -8.24
CA TYR A 122 11.67 10.53 -9.28
C TYR A 122 11.71 11.83 -10.08
N SER A 123 12.74 12.67 -9.94
CA SER A 123 12.85 13.97 -10.60
C SER A 123 13.07 13.92 -12.13
N SER A 124 13.09 12.73 -12.73
CA SER A 124 13.41 12.51 -14.15
C SER A 124 12.51 13.31 -15.11
N ARG A 125 13.06 13.71 -16.27
CA ARG A 125 12.30 14.43 -17.32
C ARG A 125 11.06 13.65 -17.76
N ARG A 126 11.15 12.31 -17.86
CA ARG A 126 10.03 11.43 -18.22
C ARG A 126 8.89 11.54 -17.21
N ASN A 127 9.19 11.45 -15.92
CA ASN A 127 8.19 11.59 -14.86
C ASN A 127 7.59 12.99 -14.85
N ARG A 128 8.40 14.04 -14.94
CA ARG A 128 7.92 15.44 -14.99
C ARG A 128 7.02 15.70 -16.21
N ARG A 129 7.33 15.12 -17.38
CA ARG A 129 6.49 15.24 -18.58
C ARG A 129 5.16 14.50 -18.40
N TYR A 130 5.18 13.31 -17.79
CA TYR A 130 3.97 12.56 -17.47
C TYR A 130 3.04 13.34 -16.51
N LEU A 131 3.59 13.87 -15.41
CA LEU A 131 2.82 14.64 -14.42
C LEU A 131 2.23 15.92 -15.03
N ARG A 132 2.99 16.64 -15.86
CA ARG A 132 2.50 17.82 -16.59
C ARG A 132 1.36 17.49 -17.55
N ARG A 133 1.52 16.44 -18.36
CA ARG A 133 0.48 15.99 -19.31
C ARG A 133 -0.83 15.60 -18.63
N ARG A 134 -0.74 15.02 -17.43
CA ARG A 134 -1.92 14.66 -16.63
C ARG A 134 -2.41 15.77 -15.68
N GLN A 135 -1.76 16.94 -15.69
CA GLN A 135 -2.07 18.07 -14.81
C GLN A 135 -2.07 17.69 -13.32
N ILE A 136 -1.13 16.83 -12.90
CA ILE A 136 -0.99 16.40 -11.51
C ILE A 136 -0.04 17.35 -10.80
N LYS A 137 -0.51 18.06 -9.76
CA LYS A 137 0.34 18.87 -8.88
C LYS A 137 1.28 17.94 -8.11
N HIS A 138 2.52 18.36 -7.89
CA HIS A 138 3.51 17.47 -7.28
C HIS A 138 4.60 18.20 -6.51
N THR A 139 5.05 17.57 -5.42
CA THR A 139 6.24 17.96 -4.66
C THR A 139 7.29 16.86 -4.82
N ILE A 140 8.27 17.13 -5.68
CA ILE A 140 9.41 16.25 -5.91
C ILE A 140 10.67 17.13 -5.90
N PRO A 141 11.63 16.90 -5.00
CA PRO A 141 12.88 17.64 -5.00
C PRO A 141 13.68 17.41 -6.29
N GLU A 142 14.38 18.43 -6.76
CA GLU A 142 15.43 18.24 -7.78
C GLU A 142 16.71 17.71 -7.13
N ARG A 143 17.40 16.82 -7.85
CA ARG A 143 18.73 16.40 -7.46
C ARG A 143 19.72 17.58 -7.60
N ARG A 144 20.77 17.59 -6.76
CA ARG A 144 21.75 18.69 -6.67
C ARG A 144 22.47 18.94 -8.00
N ASP A 145 22.86 17.87 -8.69
CA ASP A 145 23.46 17.88 -10.03
C ASP A 145 22.52 18.47 -11.08
N GLN A 146 21.24 18.10 -11.06
CA GLN A 146 20.23 18.64 -11.98
C GLN A 146 20.02 20.14 -11.79
N ARG A 147 19.99 20.60 -10.53
CA ARG A 147 19.97 22.02 -10.20
C ARG A 147 21.21 22.74 -10.73
N ALA A 148 22.40 22.19 -10.49
CA ALA A 148 23.66 22.80 -10.94
C ALA A 148 23.74 22.87 -12.47
N HIS A 149 23.35 21.80 -13.16
CA HIS A 149 23.29 21.77 -14.63
C HIS A 149 22.28 22.77 -15.18
N ARG A 150 21.11 22.92 -14.55
CA ARG A 150 20.12 23.93 -14.91
C ARG A 150 20.69 25.34 -14.78
N LEU A 151 21.32 25.64 -13.65
CA LEU A 151 21.95 26.94 -13.39
C LEU A 151 23.06 27.24 -14.41
N ARG A 152 23.90 26.25 -14.75
CA ARG A 152 24.93 26.38 -15.79
C ARG A 152 24.38 26.72 -17.17
N ARG A 153 23.13 26.34 -17.48
CA ARG A 153 22.48 26.65 -18.76
C ARG A 153 21.81 28.02 -18.81
N GLY A 154 21.81 28.78 -17.71
CA GLY A 154 21.19 30.11 -17.65
C GLY A 154 19.72 30.10 -18.09
N SER A 155 19.36 31.02 -18.99
CA SER A 155 18.01 31.14 -19.56
C SER A 155 17.55 29.86 -20.28
N SER A 156 18.46 29.12 -20.91
CA SER A 156 18.20 27.84 -21.58
C SER A 156 17.98 26.67 -20.61
N GLY A 157 18.19 26.87 -19.30
CA GLY A 157 17.94 25.86 -18.27
C GLY A 157 16.46 25.73 -17.88
N GLY A 158 15.65 26.75 -18.17
CA GLY A 158 14.24 26.79 -17.79
C GLY A 158 14.00 27.10 -16.31
N ARG A 159 12.71 27.31 -15.99
CA ARG A 159 12.25 27.70 -14.65
C ARG A 159 12.51 26.58 -13.62
N PRO A 160 12.98 26.90 -12.39
CA PRO A 160 13.07 25.93 -11.32
C PRO A 160 11.73 25.25 -11.08
N THR A 161 11.74 23.96 -10.73
CA THR A 161 10.50 23.32 -10.27
C THR A 161 10.08 23.88 -8.91
N GLY A 162 8.78 24.17 -8.75
CA GLY A 162 8.23 24.57 -7.47
C GLY A 162 8.39 23.45 -6.45
N PHE A 163 8.88 23.78 -5.26
CA PHE A 163 9.05 22.86 -4.15
C PHE A 163 8.34 23.42 -2.91
N ASP A 164 7.32 22.69 -2.45
CA ASP A 164 6.58 23.01 -1.23
C ASP A 164 7.17 22.19 -0.08
N ALA A 165 7.97 22.84 0.76
CA ALA A 165 8.64 22.20 1.89
C ALA A 165 7.63 21.69 2.94
N ALA A 166 6.55 22.44 3.19
CA ALA A 166 5.53 22.06 4.18
C ALA A 166 4.84 20.75 3.77
N ARG A 167 4.51 20.58 2.48
CA ARG A 167 3.99 19.31 1.95
C ARG A 167 5.02 18.20 1.95
N TYR A 168 6.30 18.53 1.78
CA TYR A 168 7.36 17.52 1.78
C TYR A 168 7.62 16.91 3.17
N VAL A 169 7.37 17.64 4.27
CA VAL A 169 7.54 17.11 5.64
C VAL A 169 6.67 15.87 5.86
N ARG A 170 5.44 15.85 5.33
CA ARG A 170 4.53 14.69 5.41
C ARG A 170 5.07 13.45 4.69
N ARG A 171 6.11 13.55 3.84
CA ARG A 171 6.79 12.38 3.25
C ARG A 171 7.33 11.43 4.32
N ASN A 172 7.74 11.95 5.49
CA ASN A 172 8.24 11.11 6.58
C ASN A 172 7.20 10.08 7.06
N GLU A 173 5.91 10.32 6.84
CA GLU A 173 4.84 9.36 7.16
C GLU A 173 4.96 8.07 6.34
N VAL A 174 5.39 8.17 5.08
CA VAL A 174 5.61 7.02 4.19
C VAL A 174 6.79 6.20 4.67
N GLU A 175 7.89 6.85 5.02
CA GLU A 175 9.08 6.17 5.55
C GLU A 175 8.75 5.47 6.87
N ARG A 176 8.01 6.15 7.76
CA ARG A 176 7.49 5.56 9.00
C ARG A 176 6.56 4.37 8.72
N LEU A 177 5.68 4.46 7.72
CA LEU A 177 4.81 3.35 7.32
C LEU A 177 5.62 2.16 6.80
N ILE A 178 6.60 2.39 5.92
CA ILE A 178 7.49 1.35 5.40
C ILE A 178 8.27 0.70 6.56
N ASN A 179 8.76 1.49 7.51
CA ASN A 179 9.43 0.98 8.70
C ASN A 179 8.49 0.14 9.57
N ARG A 180 7.24 0.58 9.79
CA ARG A 180 6.21 -0.21 10.50
C ARG A 180 5.86 -1.50 9.75
N LEU A 181 5.82 -1.46 8.40
CA LEU A 181 5.61 -2.67 7.59
C LEU A 181 6.77 -3.65 7.77
N LYS A 182 8.01 -3.16 7.74
CA LYS A 182 9.23 -3.95 7.97
C LYS A 182 9.35 -4.48 9.41
N ALA A 183 8.64 -3.90 10.39
CA ALA A 183 8.53 -4.51 11.72
C ALA A 183 7.84 -5.88 11.69
N ASN A 184 7.08 -6.20 10.63
CA ASN A 184 6.60 -7.56 10.38
C ASN A 184 7.72 -8.36 9.72
N ARG A 185 8.29 -9.33 10.44
CA ARG A 185 9.50 -10.05 10.01
C ARG A 185 9.31 -10.77 8.69
N ALA A 186 8.12 -11.31 8.40
CA ALA A 186 7.85 -11.96 7.12
C ALA A 186 7.92 -11.01 5.91
N VAL A 187 7.61 -9.72 6.11
CA VAL A 187 7.73 -8.67 5.08
C VAL A 187 9.20 -8.29 4.89
N ALA A 188 9.94 -8.13 6.00
CA ALA A 188 11.34 -7.73 5.95
C ALA A 188 12.24 -8.80 5.31
N THR A 189 12.04 -10.08 5.64
CA THR A 189 12.91 -11.16 5.15
C THR A 189 12.50 -11.72 3.79
N ARG A 190 11.23 -11.55 3.38
CA ARG A 190 10.70 -12.02 2.09
C ARG A 190 11.05 -13.49 1.78
N PHE A 191 10.61 -14.43 2.62
CA PHE A 191 10.79 -15.87 2.36
C PHE A 191 9.78 -16.48 1.37
N ASP A 192 8.76 -15.72 0.97
CA ASP A 192 7.69 -16.23 0.10
C ASP A 192 8.19 -16.36 -1.37
N LYS A 193 8.27 -17.60 -1.88
CA LYS A 193 8.79 -17.89 -3.24
C LYS A 193 7.94 -17.32 -4.38
N ARG A 194 6.63 -17.14 -4.17
CA ARG A 194 5.67 -16.72 -5.21
C ARG A 194 5.27 -15.26 -4.98
N ALA A 195 5.32 -14.45 -6.04
CA ALA A 195 5.05 -13.02 -5.97
C ALA A 195 3.66 -12.69 -5.41
N TYR A 196 2.62 -13.44 -5.78
CA TYR A 196 1.27 -13.22 -5.27
C TYR A 196 1.13 -13.54 -3.78
N VAL A 197 1.86 -14.56 -3.27
CA VAL A 197 1.85 -14.87 -1.84
C VAL A 197 2.52 -13.73 -1.06
N PHE A 198 3.66 -13.26 -1.56
CA PHE A 198 4.34 -12.10 -0.95
C PHE A 198 3.48 -10.84 -1.00
N TYR A 199 2.78 -10.59 -2.11
CA TYR A 199 1.83 -9.49 -2.21
C TYR A 199 0.74 -9.60 -1.14
N GLY A 200 0.14 -10.78 -0.98
CA GLY A 200 -0.81 -11.04 0.10
C GLY A 200 -0.21 -10.83 1.50
N THR A 201 1.05 -11.25 1.74
CA THR A 201 1.75 -10.99 3.01
C THR A 201 1.83 -9.49 3.32
N VAL A 202 2.21 -8.68 2.33
CA VAL A 202 2.28 -7.21 2.46
C VAL A 202 0.89 -6.61 2.67
N THR A 203 -0.11 -7.06 1.92
CA THR A 203 -1.51 -6.61 2.03
C THR A 203 -2.07 -6.87 3.44
N VAL A 204 -1.85 -8.06 3.98
CA VAL A 204 -2.30 -8.41 5.34
C VAL A 204 -1.53 -7.65 6.41
N ALA A 205 -0.22 -7.42 6.23
CA ALA A 205 0.57 -6.60 7.14
C ALA A 205 0.08 -5.15 7.16
N ALA A 206 -0.22 -4.57 6.00
CA ALA A 206 -0.78 -3.22 5.89
C ALA A 206 -2.14 -3.11 6.57
N LEU A 207 -3.02 -4.07 6.33
CA LEU A 207 -4.34 -4.16 6.96
C LEU A 207 -4.23 -4.27 8.49
N ARG A 208 -3.27 -5.04 9.02
CA ARG A 208 -2.99 -5.10 10.46
C ARG A 208 -2.58 -3.74 11.02
N LEU A 209 -1.69 -3.03 10.33
CA LEU A 209 -1.23 -1.70 10.79
C LEU A 209 -2.38 -0.71 10.79
N TRP A 210 -3.26 -0.77 9.81
CA TRP A 210 -4.42 0.11 9.71
C TRP A 210 -5.42 -0.10 10.86
N LEU A 211 -5.69 -1.36 11.22
CA LEU A 211 -6.67 -1.71 12.27
C LEU A 211 -6.11 -1.58 13.70
N CYS A 212 -4.83 -1.25 13.83
CA CYS A 212 -4.16 -1.03 15.12
C CYS A 212 -3.61 0.39 15.24
N ALA A 213 -3.85 1.25 14.25
CA ALA A 213 -3.55 2.67 14.26
C ALA A 213 -4.74 3.43 14.82
#